data_AF-A0A0E0LMF5-F1
#
_entry.id   AF-A0A0E0LMF5-F1
#
_cell.length_a   1.000
_cell.length_b   1.000
_cell.length_c   1.000
_cell.angle_alpha   90.00
_cell.angle_beta   90.00
_cell.angle_gamma   90.00
#
_symmetry.space_group_name_H-M   'P 1'
#
loop_
_entity.id
_entity.type
_entity.pdbx_description
1 polymer ?
#
loop_
_entity_poly.entity_id
_entity_poly.type
_entity_poly.pdbx_seq_one_letter_code
_entity_poly.pdbx_strand_id
1 'polypeptide(L)'
;MPQTPASPCLSPPQELAKTVAKLAEESKVAIRNIRRDAIKAYDKLEKEKKLSEDNVKDLSADLQKVTDEYMKKIEAIQKQKEQELMKI
;
A
#
# COMPACT_ATOMS: atom_id res chain seq x y z
N MET A 1 -41.46 -4.31 7.91
CA MET A 1 -40.05 -4.63 7.57
C MET A 1 -39.25 -3.34 7.73
N PRO A 2 -38.07 -3.38 8.36
CA PRO A 2 -37.30 -2.20 8.67
C PRO A 2 -36.91 -1.49 7.37
N GLN A 3 -37.19 -0.19 7.30
CA GLN A 3 -36.70 0.65 6.22
C GLN A 3 -35.19 0.75 6.38
N THR A 4 -34.44 0.10 5.49
CA THR A 4 -33.00 0.29 5.38
C THR A 4 -32.77 1.77 5.11
N PRO A 5 -31.96 2.50 5.90
CA PRO A 5 -31.70 3.89 5.62
C PRO A 5 -30.96 3.96 4.28
N ALA A 6 -31.56 4.66 3.32
CA ALA A 6 -30.93 4.98 2.05
C ALA A 6 -29.51 5.50 2.35
N SER A 7 -28.50 4.79 1.85
CA SER A 7 -27.13 5.31 1.85
C SER A 7 -27.19 6.70 1.22
N PRO A 8 -26.62 7.74 1.86
CA PRO A 8 -26.71 9.09 1.32
C PRO A 8 -26.11 9.04 -0.08
N CYS A 9 -26.90 9.42 -1.07
CA CYS A 9 -26.52 9.47 -2.47
C CYS A 9 -25.37 10.47 -2.57
N LEU A 10 -24.15 9.98 -2.44
CA LEU A 10 -22.94 10.78 -2.58
C LEU A 10 -22.86 11.13 -4.05
N SER A 11 -22.58 12.41 -4.33
CA SER A 11 -22.37 12.85 -5.71
C SER A 11 -21.27 12.00 -6.38
N PRO A 12 -21.37 11.72 -7.70
CA PRO A 12 -20.42 10.86 -8.41
C PRO A 12 -18.92 11.13 -8.12
N PRO A 13 -18.43 12.40 -8.02
CA PRO A 13 -17.03 12.66 -7.66
C PRO A 13 -16.67 12.27 -6.22
N GLN A 14 -17.61 12.36 -5.26
CA GLN A 14 -17.38 11.97 -3.87
C GLN A 14 -17.30 10.45 -3.70
N GLU A 15 -18.05 9.67 -4.49
CA GLU A 15 -17.95 8.20 -4.50
C GLU A 15 -16.61 7.72 -5.09
N LEU A 16 -16.15 8.38 -6.16
CA LEU A 16 -14.86 8.11 -6.77
C LEU A 16 -13.71 8.44 -5.82
N ALA A 17 -13.76 9.58 -5.12
CA ALA A 17 -12.75 9.95 -4.13
C ALA A 17 -12.65 8.91 -2.99
N LYS A 18 -13.78 8.42 -2.47
CA LYS A 18 -13.79 7.34 -1.46
C LYS A 18 -13.15 6.05 -1.97
N THR A 19 -13.37 5.73 -3.24
CA THR A 19 -12.82 4.52 -3.87
C THR A 19 -11.30 4.63 -4.03
N VAL A 20 -10.81 5.79 -4.48
CA VAL A 20 -9.37 6.09 -4.56
C VAL A 20 -8.69 5.98 -3.19
N ALA A 21 -9.31 6.54 -2.15
CA ALA A 21 -8.77 6.46 -0.78
C ALA A 21 -8.70 5.01 -0.27
N LYS A 22 -9.73 4.20 -0.52
CA LYS A 22 -9.72 2.76 -0.17
C LYS A 22 -8.59 2.02 -0.88
N LEU A 23 -8.48 2.19 -2.20
CA LEU A 23 -7.42 1.58 -3.01
C LEU A 23 -6.02 1.98 -2.54
N ALA A 24 -5.82 3.23 -2.16
CA ALA A 24 -4.55 3.71 -1.62
C ALA A 24 -4.20 3.04 -0.28
N GLU A 25 -5.16 2.92 0.65
CA GLU A 25 -4.95 2.21 1.92
C GLU A 25 -4.70 0.72 1.71
N GLU A 26 -5.46 0.05 0.85
CA GLU A 26 -5.23 -1.37 0.49
C GLU A 26 -3.83 -1.57 -0.10
N SER A 27 -3.37 -0.66 -0.95
CA SER A 27 -2.02 -0.69 -1.54
C SER A 27 -0.94 -0.52 -0.46
N LYS A 28 -1.12 0.40 0.49
CA LYS A 28 -0.19 0.57 1.63
C LYS A 28 -0.14 -0.68 2.52
N VAL A 29 -1.29 -1.30 2.77
CA VAL A 29 -1.37 -2.56 3.54
C VAL A 29 -0.67 -3.69 2.80
N ALA A 30 -0.90 -3.82 1.48
CA ALA A 30 -0.24 -4.83 0.65
C ALA A 30 1.28 -4.70 0.69
N ILE A 31 1.82 -3.48 0.55
CA ILE A 31 3.28 -3.24 0.65
C ILE A 31 3.82 -3.66 2.01
N ARG A 32 3.12 -3.33 3.11
CA ARG A 32 3.54 -3.74 4.46
C ARG A 32 3.54 -5.26 4.62
N ASN A 33 2.58 -5.96 4.05
CA ASN A 33 2.53 -7.42 4.06
C ASN A 33 3.69 -8.01 3.25
N ILE A 34 3.92 -7.52 2.02
CA ILE A 34 5.06 -7.96 1.19
C ILE A 34 6.38 -7.74 1.92
N ARG A 35 6.58 -6.59 2.58
CA ARG A 35 7.80 -6.33 3.36
C ARG A 35 7.97 -7.35 4.50
N ARG A 36 6.89 -7.68 5.21
CA ARG A 36 6.92 -8.70 6.28
C ARG A 36 7.25 -10.09 5.74
N ASP A 37 6.66 -10.47 4.62
CA ASP A 37 6.91 -11.78 4.01
C ASP A 37 8.32 -11.88 3.42
N ALA A 38 8.84 -10.80 2.83
CA ALA A 38 10.23 -10.72 2.38
C ALA A 38 11.22 -10.86 3.54
N ILE A 39 11.02 -10.15 4.66
CA ILE A 39 11.87 -10.30 5.86
C ILE A 39 11.83 -11.75 6.37
N LYS A 40 10.64 -12.35 6.50
CA LYS A 40 10.52 -13.77 6.89
C LYS A 40 11.23 -14.71 5.92
N ALA A 41 11.24 -14.39 4.63
CA ALA A 41 11.96 -15.17 3.62
C ALA A 41 13.47 -15.04 3.82
N TYR A 42 13.99 -13.84 4.10
CA TYR A 42 15.40 -13.63 4.41
C TYR A 42 15.83 -14.42 5.67
N ASP A 43 15.05 -14.35 6.75
CA ASP A 43 15.31 -15.13 7.98
C ASP A 43 15.35 -16.66 7.72
N LYS A 44 14.48 -17.16 6.83
CA LYS A 44 14.49 -18.58 6.44
C LYS A 44 15.74 -18.92 5.63
N LEU A 45 16.08 -18.09 4.64
CA LEU A 45 17.23 -18.32 3.76
C LEU A 45 18.57 -18.22 4.52
N GLU A 46 18.64 -17.36 5.53
CA GLU A 46 19.77 -17.27 6.45
C GLU A 46 19.93 -18.58 7.26
N LYS A 47 18.84 -19.12 7.81
CA LYS A 47 18.84 -20.41 8.52
C LYS A 47 19.19 -21.59 7.60
N GLU A 48 18.77 -21.53 6.34
CA GLU A 48 19.16 -22.51 5.31
C GLU A 48 20.62 -22.33 4.83
N LYS A 49 21.37 -21.34 5.36
CA LYS A 49 22.71 -20.95 4.93
C LYS A 49 22.82 -20.65 3.43
N LYS A 50 21.71 -20.29 2.79
CA LYS A 50 21.67 -19.83 1.39
C LYS A 50 22.03 -18.35 1.26
N LEU A 51 21.97 -17.62 2.36
CA LEU A 51 22.19 -16.19 2.45
C LEU A 51 23.15 -15.91 3.62
N SER A 52 24.17 -15.07 3.37
CA SER A 52 25.08 -14.58 4.40
C SER A 52 24.47 -13.40 5.16
N GLU A 53 24.92 -13.15 6.38
CA GLU A 53 24.42 -12.06 7.24
C GLU A 53 24.60 -10.68 6.59
N ASP A 54 25.70 -10.46 5.86
CA ASP A 54 25.93 -9.24 5.06
C ASP A 54 24.87 -9.06 3.97
N ASN A 55 24.61 -10.11 3.19
CA ASN A 55 23.60 -10.05 2.13
C ASN A 55 22.18 -9.81 2.70
N VAL A 56 21.85 -10.34 3.87
CA VAL A 56 20.56 -10.07 4.53
C VAL A 56 20.44 -8.59 4.91
N LYS A 57 21.54 -7.98 5.40
CA LYS A 57 21.59 -6.55 5.71
C LYS A 57 21.40 -5.69 4.46
N ASP A 58 22.10 -5.98 3.38
CA ASP A 58 21.94 -5.27 2.09
C ASP A 58 20.52 -5.43 1.53
N LEU A 59 19.99 -6.65 1.49
CA LEU A 59 18.64 -6.92 1.02
C LEU A 59 17.57 -6.21 1.86
N SER A 60 17.75 -6.15 3.18
CA SER A 60 16.84 -5.41 4.07
C SER A 60 16.88 -3.91 3.81
N ALA A 61 18.07 -3.35 3.57
CA ALA A 61 18.24 -1.95 3.23
C ALA A 61 17.59 -1.61 1.88
N ASP A 62 17.77 -2.44 0.85
CA ASP A 62 17.14 -2.24 -0.45
C ASP A 62 15.62 -2.46 -0.40
N LEU A 63 15.15 -3.47 0.34
CA LEU A 63 13.73 -3.69 0.60
C LEU A 63 13.09 -2.44 1.23
N GLN A 64 13.79 -1.80 2.18
CA GLN A 64 13.32 -0.58 2.81
C GLN A 64 13.26 0.58 1.81
N LYS A 65 14.31 0.80 1.01
CA LYS A 65 14.31 1.84 -0.05
C LYS A 65 13.14 1.66 -1.03
N VAL A 66 12.95 0.44 -1.51
CA VAL A 66 11.87 0.10 -2.45
C VAL A 66 10.51 0.35 -1.78
N THR A 67 10.32 -0.08 -0.54
CA THR A 67 9.08 0.15 0.21
C THR A 67 8.78 1.64 0.37
N ASP A 68 9.78 2.45 0.74
CA ASP A 68 9.65 3.90 0.87
C ASP A 68 9.32 4.58 -0.46
N GLU A 69 9.94 4.14 -1.56
CA GLU A 69 9.65 4.66 -2.89
C GLU A 69 8.20 4.41 -3.31
N TYR A 70 7.71 3.18 -3.13
CA TYR A 70 6.33 2.83 -3.48
C TYR A 70 5.30 3.48 -2.56
N MET A 71 5.60 3.66 -1.26
CA MET A 71 4.77 4.47 -0.35
C MET A 71 4.58 5.88 -0.90
N LYS A 72 5.67 6.57 -1.25
CA LYS A 72 5.63 7.93 -1.81
C LYS A 72 4.88 7.97 -3.14
N LYS A 73 5.08 6.97 -4.01
CA LYS A 73 4.35 6.86 -5.28
C LYS A 73 2.84 6.73 -5.06
N ILE A 74 2.39 5.90 -4.11
CA ILE A 74 0.96 5.77 -3.79
C ILE A 74 0.39 7.08 -3.29
N GLU A 75 1.08 7.78 -2.38
CA GLU A 75 0.62 9.07 -1.86
C GLU A 75 0.53 10.13 -2.97
N ALA A 76 1.52 10.18 -3.87
CA ALA A 76 1.52 11.09 -5.01
C ALA A 76 0.35 10.79 -5.96
N ILE A 77 0.15 9.52 -6.31
CA ILE A 77 -0.94 9.08 -7.20
C ILE A 77 -2.30 9.38 -6.56
N GLN A 78 -2.47 9.06 -5.27
CA GLN A 78 -3.71 9.34 -4.53
C GLN A 78 -4.03 10.83 -4.60
N LYS A 79 -3.07 11.68 -4.24
CA LYS A 79 -3.25 13.14 -4.22
C LYS A 79 -3.53 13.71 -5.60
N GLN A 80 -2.86 13.20 -6.64
CA GLN A 80 -3.11 13.61 -8.02
C GLN A 80 -4.54 13.24 -8.45
N LYS A 81 -4.96 12.00 -8.19
CA LYS A 81 -6.31 11.52 -8.52
C LYS A 81 -7.39 12.31 -7.77
N GLU A 82 -7.19 12.57 -6.48
CA GLU A 82 -8.12 13.38 -5.68
C GLU A 82 -8.24 14.81 -6.20
N GLN A 83 -7.14 15.44 -6.63
CA GLN A 83 -7.16 16.76 -7.25
C GLN A 83 -7.87 16.77 -8.61
N GLU A 84 -7.68 15.76 -9.45
CA GLU A 84 -8.40 15.65 -10.74
C GLU A 84 -9.91 15.48 -10.52
N LEU A 85 -10.31 14.69 -9.51
CA LEU A 85 -11.72 14.47 -9.18
C LEU A 85 -12.41 15.70 -8.58
N MET A 86 -11.68 16.54 -7.83
CA MET A 86 -12.20 17.77 -7.21
C MET A 86 -12.23 18.99 -8.14
N LYS A 87 -11.46 18.99 -9.23
CA LYS A 87 -11.42 20.11 -10.20
C LYS A 87 -12.52 20.08 -11.26
N ILE A 88 -13.47 19.15 -11.15
CA ILE A 88 -14.63 19.01 -12.04
C ILE A 88 -15.79 19.86 -11.51
#